data_AF-A0A1I7TE19-F1
#
_entry.id   AF-A0A1I7TE19-F1
#
_cell.length_a   1.000
_cell.length_b   1.000
_cell.length_c   1.000
_cell.angle_alpha   90.00
_cell.angle_beta   90.00
_cell.angle_gamma   90.00
#
_symmetry.space_group_name_H-M   'P 1'
#
loop_
_entity.id
_entity.type
_entity.pdbx_description
1 polymer ?
#
loop_
_entity_poly.entity_id
_entity_poly.type
_entity_poly.pdbx_seq_one_letter_code
_entity_poly.pdbx_strand_id
1 'polypeptide(L)'
;MVWVKPEHLILAQSFWSCEKASQYFKLQRRKGHGTRGFSSLIVATIDSVFDTRPPPYRIIYDFDNEDIHISIVLAVAVELKEIEEHWSYIQDNFIPAIEPLHLEKDVRRYVTTKVENLANNSDEVIAPYSEELDSVATRSCLEKYHKTFSIPPDEKLVNCEF
;
A
#
# COMPACT_ATOMS: atom_id res chain seq x y z
N MET A 1 10.51 -10.03 -1.49
CA MET A 1 9.46 -8.99 -1.61
C MET A 1 10.10 -7.61 -1.68
N VAL A 2 9.38 -6.66 -2.28
CA VAL A 2 9.90 -5.83 -3.38
C VAL A 2 9.46 -4.37 -3.19
N TRP A 3 10.27 -3.43 -3.65
CA TRP A 3 9.82 -2.07 -3.99
C TRP A 3 8.64 -2.18 -4.94
N VAL A 4 7.51 -1.56 -4.61
CA VAL A 4 6.33 -1.64 -5.48
C VAL A 4 6.25 -0.42 -6.37
N LYS A 5 5.60 -0.56 -7.52
CA LYS A 5 5.22 0.60 -8.32
C LYS A 5 4.46 1.58 -7.41
N PRO A 6 4.87 2.86 -7.34
CA PRO A 6 4.24 3.82 -6.46
C PRO A 6 2.75 3.98 -6.77
N GLU A 7 1.90 3.71 -5.79
CA GLU A 7 0.44 3.77 -5.94
C GLU A 7 -0.20 4.62 -4.82
N HIS A 8 -1.12 5.50 -5.20
CA HIS A 8 -1.84 6.34 -4.26
C HIS A 8 -2.79 5.52 -3.39
N LEU A 9 -2.75 5.75 -2.08
CA LEU A 9 -3.70 5.14 -1.16
C LEU A 9 -5.05 5.86 -1.24
N ILE A 10 -6.08 5.13 -1.67
CA ILE A 10 -7.46 5.63 -1.78
C ILE A 10 -8.25 5.38 -0.47
N LEU A 11 -7.77 4.51 0.43
CA LEU A 11 -8.53 4.01 1.59
C LEU A 11 -7.75 3.97 2.92
N ALA A 12 -8.53 3.85 3.99
CA ALA A 12 -8.24 4.20 5.39
C ALA A 12 -6.91 3.69 6.00
N GLN A 13 -6.12 4.65 6.50
CA GLN A 13 -4.94 4.42 7.36
C GLN A 13 -5.29 3.83 8.74
N SER A 14 -6.57 3.78 9.13
CA SER A 14 -7.01 3.35 10.47
C SER A 14 -6.60 1.92 10.84
N PHE A 15 -6.47 1.03 9.85
CA PHE A 15 -6.03 -0.36 10.01
C PHE A 15 -4.51 -0.53 10.14
N TRP A 16 -3.74 0.56 10.12
CA TRP A 16 -2.29 0.51 10.18
C TRP A 16 -1.78 1.18 11.46
N SER A 17 -0.76 0.56 12.05
CA SER A 17 0.02 1.10 13.16
C SER A 17 1.31 1.67 12.59
N CYS A 18 1.67 2.89 12.99
CA CYS A 18 2.96 3.47 12.63
C CYS A 18 4.02 2.90 13.56
N GLU A 19 5.03 2.23 13.01
CA GLU A 19 6.15 1.66 13.78
C GLU A 19 7.35 2.60 13.74
N LYS A 20 7.62 3.24 12.60
CA LYS A 20 8.68 4.25 12.40
C LYS A 20 8.18 5.38 11.50
N ALA A 21 8.70 6.59 11.71
CA ALA A 21 8.35 7.75 10.90
C ALA A 21 9.56 8.67 10.68
N SER A 22 9.57 9.33 9.54
CA SER A 22 10.39 10.49 9.16
C SER A 22 9.46 11.56 8.58
N GLN A 23 10.00 12.70 8.14
CA GLN A 23 9.21 13.82 7.60
C GLN A 23 8.26 13.40 6.47
N TYR A 24 8.73 12.53 5.57
CA TYR A 24 7.96 12.11 4.39
C TYR A 24 7.65 10.62 4.35
N PHE A 25 8.16 9.83 5.30
CA PHE A 25 8.07 8.37 5.24
C PHE A 25 7.49 7.79 6.52
N LYS A 26 6.66 6.76 6.39
CA LYS A 26 6.16 5.97 7.53
C LYS A 26 6.32 4.49 7.23
N LEU A 27 6.92 3.75 8.17
CA LEU A 27 6.84 2.29 8.22
C LEU A 27 5.61 1.92 9.02
N GLN A 28 4.75 1.13 8.41
CA GLN A 28 3.48 0.75 8.98
C GLN A 28 3.32 -0.77 9.06
N ARG A 29 2.67 -1.21 10.14
CA ARG A 29 2.26 -2.60 10.38
C ARG A 29 0.75 -2.69 10.47
N ARG A 30 0.15 -3.69 9.84
CA ARG A 30 -1.32 -3.87 9.89
C ARG A 30 -1.78 -4.24 11.31
N LYS A 31 -2.76 -3.51 11.86
CA LYS A 31 -3.42 -3.81 13.14
C LYS A 31 -4.24 -5.10 13.02
N GLY A 32 -4.24 -5.92 14.07
CA GLY A 32 -4.86 -7.25 14.06
C GLY A 32 -3.93 -8.36 13.56
N HIS A 33 -2.71 -8.02 13.11
CA HIS A 33 -1.65 -9.00 12.87
C HIS A 33 -0.96 -9.36 14.20
N GLY A 34 -1.40 -10.47 14.81
CA GLY A 34 -0.61 -11.21 15.80
C GLY A 34 -0.36 -10.54 17.15
N THR A 35 -1.14 -9.54 17.56
CA THR A 35 -1.00 -8.99 18.92
C THR A 35 -1.67 -9.95 19.92
N ARG A 36 -0.83 -10.71 20.62
CA ARG A 36 -1.13 -11.61 21.75
C ARG A 36 -2.36 -11.19 22.57
N GLY A 37 -3.41 -12.02 22.51
CA GLY A 37 -4.55 -11.95 23.42
C GLY A 37 -5.67 -12.94 23.04
N PHE A 38 -5.67 -14.11 23.67
CA PHE A 38 -6.87 -14.96 23.91
C PHE A 38 -7.77 -15.42 22.74
N SER A 39 -7.21 -16.01 21.69
CA SER A 39 -7.94 -17.00 20.87
C SER A 39 -6.97 -18.10 20.39
N SER A 40 -6.54 -19.01 21.26
CA SER A 40 -7.23 -20.28 21.52
C SER A 40 -7.68 -21.00 20.25
N LEU A 41 -6.75 -21.74 19.64
CA LEU A 41 -6.90 -23.05 18.98
C LEU A 41 -5.95 -23.16 17.79
N ILE A 42 -4.67 -23.32 18.11
CA ILE A 42 -3.73 -23.94 17.18
C ILE A 42 -3.96 -25.44 17.29
N VAL A 43 -4.70 -26.03 16.34
CA VAL A 43 -4.44 -27.41 15.90
C VAL A 43 -4.84 -27.51 14.43
N ALA A 44 -3.88 -28.00 13.64
CA ALA A 44 -3.99 -28.48 12.27
C ALA A 44 -4.12 -27.41 11.17
N THR A 45 -3.23 -27.50 10.17
CA THR A 45 -3.30 -26.83 8.84
C THR A 45 -2.74 -25.41 8.73
N ILE A 46 -1.51 -25.18 9.23
CA ILE A 46 -0.80 -23.88 9.07
C ILE A 46 -0.25 -23.64 7.65
N ASP A 47 -0.02 -24.69 6.84
CA ASP A 47 0.67 -24.55 5.55
C ASP A 47 -0.14 -23.87 4.43
N SER A 48 -1.46 -23.71 4.57
CA SER A 48 -2.30 -23.13 3.50
C SER A 48 -2.71 -21.67 3.74
N VAL A 49 -2.56 -21.14 4.96
CA VAL A 49 -3.10 -19.82 5.35
C VAL A 49 -2.05 -18.71 5.32
N PHE A 50 -0.77 -19.04 5.14
CA PHE A 50 0.27 -18.03 4.93
C PHE A 50 0.23 -17.40 3.54
N ASP A 51 -0.25 -18.13 2.54
CA ASP A 51 -0.15 -17.75 1.12
C ASP A 51 -1.22 -16.73 0.66
N THR A 52 -2.31 -16.58 1.41
CA THR A 52 -3.47 -15.74 1.03
C THR A 52 -3.59 -14.43 1.81
N ARG A 53 -2.66 -14.16 2.74
CA ARG A 53 -2.77 -12.99 3.62
C ARG A 53 -1.95 -11.82 3.04
N PRO A 54 -2.56 -10.64 2.85
CA PRO A 54 -1.84 -9.48 2.35
C PRO A 54 -0.64 -9.14 3.24
N PRO A 55 0.49 -8.66 2.66
CA PRO A 55 1.71 -8.35 3.40
C PRO A 55 1.45 -7.49 4.66
N PRO A 56 1.85 -7.94 5.87
CA PRO A 56 1.62 -7.21 7.11
C PRO A 56 2.37 -5.89 7.26
N TYR A 57 3.42 -5.65 6.45
CA TYR A 57 4.25 -4.46 6.54
C TYR A 57 4.28 -3.66 5.25
N ARG A 58 4.34 -2.33 5.38
CA ARG A 58 4.53 -1.42 4.25
C ARG A 58 5.33 -0.18 4.64
N ILE A 59 5.97 0.42 3.65
CA ILE A 59 6.50 1.77 3.74
C ILE A 59 5.67 2.67 2.82
N ILE A 60 5.26 3.81 3.34
CA ILE A 60 4.52 4.82 2.59
C ILE A 60 5.28 6.14 2.55
N TYR A 61 5.16 6.84 1.42
CA TYR A 61 5.31 8.29 1.39
C TYR A 61 4.02 8.90 1.96
N ASP A 62 4.14 9.82 2.90
CA ASP A 62 2.99 10.46 3.52
C ASP A 62 3.30 11.94 3.72
N PHE A 63 2.50 12.79 3.07
CA PHE A 63 2.57 14.24 3.18
C PHE A 63 1.18 14.78 3.45
N ASP A 64 1.03 15.59 4.48
CA ASP A 64 -0.24 16.15 4.91
C ASP A 64 -0.04 17.62 5.25
N ASN A 65 -0.87 18.49 4.66
CA ASN A 65 -0.94 19.91 4.98
C ASN A 65 -2.41 20.37 5.00
N GLU A 66 -2.65 21.67 5.16
CA GLU A 66 -4.02 22.21 5.27
C GLU A 66 -4.89 21.99 4.03
N ASP A 67 -4.28 21.87 2.84
CA ASP A 67 -4.99 21.81 1.55
C ASP A 67 -5.03 20.41 0.93
N ILE A 68 -4.01 19.58 1.21
CA ILE A 68 -3.82 18.29 0.55
C ILE A 68 -3.21 17.24 1.48
N HIS A 69 -3.79 16.04 1.43
CA HIS A 69 -3.21 14.82 1.98
C HIS A 69 -2.79 13.90 0.83
N ILE A 70 -1.52 13.52 0.80
CA ILE A 70 -0.93 12.61 -0.18
C ILE A 70 -0.33 11.42 0.56
N SER A 71 -0.76 10.22 0.20
CA SER A 71 -0.24 8.98 0.75
C SER A 71 0.00 7.98 -0.38
N ILE A 72 1.22 7.46 -0.50
CA ILE A 72 1.65 6.60 -1.62
C ILE A 72 2.40 5.40 -1.07
N VAL A 73 2.07 4.18 -1.50
CA VAL A 73 2.80 2.97 -1.11
C VAL A 73 4.11 2.88 -1.90
N LEU A 74 5.22 2.63 -1.21
CA LEU A 74 6.55 2.53 -1.81
C LEU A 74 7.13 1.12 -1.76
N ALA A 75 6.85 0.39 -0.68
CA ALA A 75 7.33 -0.99 -0.49
C ALA A 75 6.36 -1.78 0.39
N VAL A 76 6.30 -3.09 0.17
CA VAL A 76 5.52 -4.04 0.98
C VAL A 76 6.38 -5.26 1.29
N ALA A 77 6.21 -5.83 2.49
CA ALA A 77 6.92 -7.04 2.88
C ALA A 77 6.09 -7.92 3.81
N VAL A 78 6.37 -9.22 3.78
CA VAL A 78 5.79 -10.19 4.71
C VAL A 78 6.57 -10.26 6.02
N GLU A 79 7.89 -10.15 5.93
CA GLU A 79 8.77 -10.22 7.10
C GLU A 79 9.15 -8.83 7.61
N LEU A 80 9.22 -8.69 8.94
CA LEU A 80 9.67 -7.44 9.56
C LEU A 80 11.10 -7.10 9.15
N LYS A 81 11.99 -8.10 9.18
CA LYS A 81 13.41 -7.92 8.85
C LYS A 81 13.59 -7.32 7.45
N GLU A 82 12.83 -7.82 6.49
CA GLU A 82 12.87 -7.37 5.10
C GLU A 82 12.40 -5.91 4.96
N ILE A 83 11.26 -5.53 5.57
CA ILE A 83 10.82 -4.13 5.50
C ILE A 83 11.78 -3.19 6.23
N GLU A 84 12.47 -3.67 7.27
CA GLU A 84 13.48 -2.88 7.97
C GLU A 84 14.74 -2.64 7.15
N GLU A 85 15.15 -3.58 6.29
CA GLU A 85 16.24 -3.37 5.34
C GLU A 85 15.88 -2.27 4.33
N HIS A 86 14.66 -2.27 3.80
CA HIS A 86 14.17 -1.18 2.93
C HIS A 86 14.06 0.16 3.67
N TRP A 87 13.67 0.15 4.95
CA TRP A 87 13.65 1.35 5.77
C TRP A 87 15.05 1.94 5.94
N SER A 88 16.04 1.10 6.26
CA SER A 88 17.44 1.53 6.35
C SER A 88 17.94 2.10 5.02
N TYR A 89 17.60 1.46 3.90
CA TYR A 89 17.93 1.99 2.57
C TYR A 89 17.36 3.40 2.34
N ILE A 90 16.14 3.69 2.80
CA ILE A 90 15.55 5.04 2.75
C ILE A 90 16.33 6.01 3.62
N GLN A 91 16.70 5.62 4.85
CA GLN A 91 17.49 6.48 5.73
C GLN A 91 18.83 6.85 5.09
N ASP A 92 19.50 5.88 4.47
CA ASP A 92 20.86 6.06 3.94
C ASP A 92 20.89 6.75 2.57
N ASN A 93 19.86 6.58 1.74
CA ASN A 93 19.87 7.02 0.34
C ASN A 93 18.84 8.09 0.03
N PHE A 94 17.63 8.00 0.58
CA PHE A 94 16.54 8.91 0.23
C PHE A 94 16.60 10.17 1.07
N ILE A 95 16.73 10.05 2.40
CA ILE A 95 16.71 11.21 3.31
C ILE A 95 17.79 12.25 2.94
N PRO A 96 19.07 11.87 2.74
CA PRO A 96 20.09 12.84 2.38
C PRO A 96 19.86 13.46 1.00
N ALA A 97 19.27 12.70 0.07
CA ALA A 97 19.02 13.18 -1.29
C ALA A 97 17.84 14.16 -1.38
N ILE A 98 16.85 14.05 -0.49
CA ILE A 98 15.69 14.95 -0.47
C ILE A 98 15.87 16.15 0.46
N GLU A 99 16.83 16.11 1.41
CA GLU A 99 17.13 17.21 2.33
C GLU A 99 17.32 18.58 1.63
N PRO A 100 18.04 18.71 0.49
CA PRO A 100 18.17 19.99 -0.19
C PRO A 100 16.92 20.43 -0.97
N LEU A 101 15.87 19.59 -1.05
CA LEU A 101 14.64 19.91 -1.79
C LEU A 101 13.65 20.64 -0.89
N HIS A 102 13.24 21.84 -1.30
CA HIS A 102 12.33 22.68 -0.50
C HIS A 102 10.86 22.55 -0.92
N LEU A 103 10.59 22.02 -2.11
CA LEU A 103 9.24 21.86 -2.65
C LEU A 103 8.81 20.40 -2.51
N GLU A 104 7.67 20.17 -1.83
CA GLU A 104 7.08 18.83 -1.66
C GLU A 104 6.95 18.09 -2.98
N LYS A 105 6.49 18.76 -4.04
CA LYS A 105 6.31 18.15 -5.35
C LYS A 105 7.60 17.58 -5.92
N ASP A 106 8.74 18.21 -5.62
CA ASP A 106 10.05 17.80 -6.11
C ASP A 106 10.56 16.63 -5.28
N VAL A 107 10.32 16.65 -3.97
CA VAL A 107 10.54 15.49 -3.07
C VAL A 107 9.74 14.29 -3.57
N ARG A 108 8.42 14.44 -3.73
CA ARG A 108 7.54 13.36 -4.18
C ARG A 108 7.96 12.81 -5.53
N ARG A 109 8.27 13.68 -6.50
CA ARG A 109 8.74 13.25 -7.82
C ARG A 109 10.05 12.47 -7.73
N TYR A 110 11.01 12.94 -6.94
CA TYR A 110 12.26 12.22 -6.71
C TYR A 110 11.99 10.82 -6.13
N VAL A 111 11.18 10.75 -5.07
CA VAL A 111 10.86 9.50 -4.35
C VAL A 111 10.14 8.52 -5.27
N THR A 112 9.05 8.93 -5.94
CA THR A 112 8.27 8.01 -6.78
C THR A 112 9.08 7.54 -7.97
N THR A 113 9.82 8.42 -8.65
CA THR A 113 10.69 8.01 -9.77
C THR A 113 11.80 7.06 -9.30
N LYS A 114 12.42 7.31 -8.14
CA LYS A 114 13.46 6.43 -7.63
C LYS A 114 12.91 5.05 -7.25
N VAL A 115 11.77 5.00 -6.59
CA VAL A 115 11.09 3.74 -6.20
C VAL A 115 10.61 2.97 -7.43
N GLU A 116 10.04 3.64 -8.42
CA GLU A 116 9.63 2.99 -9.68
C GLU A 116 10.82 2.36 -10.40
N ASN A 117 11.97 3.04 -10.43
CA ASN A 117 13.20 2.44 -10.94
C ASN A 117 13.62 1.21 -10.12
N LEU A 118 13.56 1.28 -8.79
CA LEU A 118 13.90 0.13 -7.93
C LEU A 118 12.95 -1.05 -8.16
N ALA A 119 11.64 -0.79 -8.28
CA ALA A 119 10.60 -1.79 -8.55
C ALA A 119 10.85 -2.50 -9.89
N ASN A 120 11.09 -1.74 -10.96
CA ASN A 120 11.36 -2.29 -12.28
C ASN A 120 12.63 -3.16 -12.32
N ASN A 121 13.66 -2.80 -11.55
CA ASN A 121 14.89 -3.59 -11.46
C ASN A 121 14.71 -4.87 -10.63
N SER A 122 13.70 -4.94 -9.77
CA SER A 122 13.36 -6.15 -9.00
C SER A 122 12.35 -7.07 -9.70
N ASP A 123 11.56 -6.56 -10.64
CA ASP A 123 10.54 -7.30 -11.38
C ASP A 123 11.12 -8.26 -12.44
N GLU A 124 12.40 -8.16 -12.80
CA GLU A 124 13.06 -9.17 -13.65
C GLU A 124 13.13 -10.56 -12.98
N VAL A 125 12.79 -10.68 -11.69
CA VAL A 125 12.97 -11.93 -10.94
C VAL A 125 11.64 -12.59 -10.49
N ILE A 126 10.50 -11.91 -10.30
CA ILE A 126 9.28 -12.55 -9.75
C ILE A 126 7.97 -11.84 -10.16
N ALA A 127 7.17 -12.43 -11.05
CA ALA A 127 5.73 -12.15 -11.19
C ALA A 127 4.96 -13.46 -10.86
N PRO A 128 3.94 -13.44 -9.95
CA PRO A 128 2.57 -13.15 -10.38
C PRO A 128 1.62 -12.61 -9.26
N TYR A 129 1.98 -11.55 -8.52
CA TYR A 129 1.11 -11.01 -7.44
C TYR A 129 0.30 -9.75 -7.82
N SER A 130 0.49 -9.21 -9.03
CA SER A 130 -0.11 -7.93 -9.45
C SER A 130 -1.58 -8.01 -9.84
N GLU A 131 -2.10 -9.17 -10.27
CA GLU A 131 -3.48 -9.27 -10.76
C GLU A 131 -4.55 -9.37 -9.67
N GLU A 132 -4.23 -9.87 -8.47
CA GLU A 132 -5.25 -10.07 -7.42
C GLU A 132 -5.60 -8.78 -6.67
N LEU A 133 -4.66 -7.85 -6.48
CA LEU A 133 -4.91 -6.61 -5.73
C LEU A 133 -5.91 -5.68 -6.45
N ASP A 134 -5.84 -5.63 -7.78
CA ASP A 134 -6.76 -4.86 -8.61
C ASP A 134 -8.20 -5.38 -8.50
N SER A 135 -8.36 -6.70 -8.39
CA SER A 135 -9.69 -7.35 -8.34
C SER A 135 -10.42 -7.19 -7.00
N VAL A 136 -9.68 -6.97 -5.90
CA VAL A 136 -10.26 -6.75 -4.56
C VAL A 136 -10.63 -5.28 -4.35
N ALA A 137 -9.81 -4.35 -4.87
CA ALA A 137 -10.09 -2.92 -4.81
C ALA A 137 -11.32 -2.53 -5.66
N THR A 138 -11.45 -3.11 -6.86
CA THR A 138 -12.59 -2.82 -7.76
C THR A 138 -13.91 -3.40 -7.25
N ARG A 139 -13.96 -4.60 -6.66
CA ARG A 139 -15.21 -5.14 -6.07
C ARG A 139 -15.68 -4.32 -4.86
N SER A 140 -14.77 -3.90 -3.99
CA SER A 140 -15.16 -3.16 -2.78
C SER A 140 -15.65 -1.72 -3.07
N CYS A 141 -15.20 -1.14 -4.20
CA CYS A 141 -15.69 0.17 -4.66
C CYS A 141 -17.11 0.09 -5.23
N LEU A 142 -17.43 -0.97 -5.98
CA LEU A 142 -18.75 -1.19 -6.57
C LEU A 142 -19.84 -1.40 -5.49
N GLU A 143 -19.51 -2.14 -4.41
CA GLU A 143 -20.44 -2.40 -3.30
C GLU A 143 -20.76 -1.14 -2.47
N LYS A 144 -19.81 -0.20 -2.32
CA LYS A 144 -20.03 1.06 -1.59
C LYS A 144 -20.83 2.08 -2.41
N TYR A 145 -20.73 2.02 -3.74
CA TYR A 145 -21.50 2.90 -4.63
C TYR A 145 -22.99 2.53 -4.65
N HIS A 146 -23.31 1.23 -4.69
CA HIS A 146 -24.70 0.73 -4.67
C HIS A 146 -25.45 0.96 -3.34
N LYS A 147 -24.72 1.12 -2.22
CA LYS A 147 -25.34 1.28 -0.90
C LYS A 147 -25.64 2.74 -0.54
N THR A 148 -25.00 3.70 -1.22
CA THR A 148 -25.16 5.14 -0.94
C THR A 148 -26.21 5.79 -1.84
N PHE A 149 -26.40 5.28 -3.05
CA PHE A 149 -27.46 5.71 -3.96
C PHE A 149 -28.46 4.58 -4.10
N SER A 150 -29.58 4.67 -3.39
CA SER A 150 -30.75 3.78 -3.53
C SER A 150 -31.34 3.87 -4.95
N ILE A 151 -30.66 3.33 -5.94
CA ILE A 151 -31.11 3.27 -7.33
C ILE A 151 -31.86 1.95 -7.50
N PRO A 152 -33.15 1.96 -7.86
CA PRO A 152 -33.89 0.75 -8.17
C PRO A 152 -33.24 0.00 -9.34
N PRO A 153 -33.26 -1.34 -9.33
CA PRO A 153 -32.72 -2.15 -10.41
C PRO A 153 -33.73 -2.26 -11.55
N ASP A 154 -33.98 -1.17 -12.27
CA ASP A 154 -34.44 -1.24 -13.65
C ASP A 154 -34.28 0.13 -14.31
N GLU A 155 -33.28 0.28 -15.18
CA GLU A 155 -33.53 0.97 -16.45
C GLU A 155 -32.46 0.60 -17.48
N LYS A 156 -32.98 0.07 -18.57
CA LYS A 156 -32.32 -0.49 -19.75
C LYS A 156 -31.56 0.63 -20.47
N LEU A 157 -30.25 0.48 -20.66
CA LEU A 157 -29.47 1.39 -21.51
C LEU A 157 -30.03 1.32 -22.93
N VAL A 158 -30.64 2.43 -23.36
CA VAL A 158 -31.12 2.62 -24.72
C VAL A 158 -29.90 2.74 -25.62
N ASN A 159 -29.85 1.88 -26.63
CA ASN A 159 -28.88 1.95 -27.72
C ASN A 159 -29.05 3.29 -28.44
N CYS A 160 -28.00 4.10 -28.51
CA CYS A 160 -27.90 5.13 -29.53
C CYS A 160 -27.04 4.56 -30.66
N GLU A 161 -27.70 3.91 -31.62
CA GLU A 161 -27.18 3.82 -32.99
C GLU A 161 -27.59 5.09 -33.76
N PHE A 162 -26.66 5.52 -34.62
CA PHE A 162 -26.65 6.60 -35.62
C PHE A 162 -26.22 7.99 -35.15
#